data_AF-A0A7S2HHM6-F1
#
_entry.id   AF-A0A7S2HHM6-F1
#
_cell.length_a   1.000
_cell.length_b   1.000
_cell.length_c   1.000
_cell.angle_alpha   90.00
_cell.angle_beta   90.00
_cell.angle_gamma   90.00
#
_symmetry.space_group_name_H-M   'P 1'
#
loop_
_entity.id
_entity.type
_entity.pdbx_description
1 polymer ?
#
loop_
_entity_poly.entity_id
_entity_poly.type
_entity_poly.pdbx_seq_one_letter_code
_entity_poly.pdbx_strand_id
1 'polypeptide(L)'
;FNIACTMFRLLLIITGLALLPPTFALKLTQNPFSRSAFLRKGGASCVGVILQPSLANAAGKKNSIGEITPASQLFDELVDLKAQVHEGLKGSPVKRVVGNTLEPLQRALEKNPNNSIAATTSALELKGHMRELAQAMGEPDNNGYGIYVSKSTNYEYSGGKVERALEEAVETTQKYCNEMDCGQLFTVR
;
A
#
# COMPACT_ATOMS: atom_id res chain seq x y z
N PHE A 1 54.27 17.58 23.42
CA PHE A 1 53.57 17.25 24.68
C PHE A 1 52.79 15.96 24.45
N ASN A 2 53.35 14.87 24.98
CA ASN A 2 52.79 13.52 25.02
C ASN A 2 51.88 13.41 26.24
N ILE A 3 50.68 12.83 26.11
CA ILE A 3 50.02 12.14 27.22
C ILE A 3 49.50 10.80 26.70
N ALA A 4 49.99 9.76 27.37
CA ALA A 4 49.76 8.37 27.11
C ALA A 4 48.75 7.81 28.13
N CYS A 5 48.18 6.66 27.77
CA CYS A 5 48.05 5.49 28.64
C CYS A 5 47.06 5.54 29.83
N THR A 6 46.03 4.69 29.77
CA THR A 6 45.86 3.62 30.77
C THR A 6 44.86 2.56 30.27
N MET A 7 45.39 1.35 30.13
CA MET A 7 44.66 0.08 30.03
C MET A 7 44.17 -0.36 31.41
N PHE A 8 43.05 -1.11 31.50
CA PHE A 8 42.90 -2.38 32.26
C PHE A 8 41.40 -2.78 32.25
N ARG A 9 40.96 -3.86 31.57
CA ARG A 9 41.03 -5.31 31.86
C ARG A 9 39.78 -5.88 32.58
N LEU A 10 39.18 -6.87 31.91
CA LEU A 10 38.78 -8.19 32.44
C LEU A 10 37.38 -8.41 33.07
N LEU A 11 36.53 -9.16 32.36
CA LEU A 11 35.76 -10.39 32.75
C LEU A 11 34.72 -10.62 31.61
N LEU A 12 34.75 -11.63 30.74
CA LEU A 12 34.64 -13.09 30.88
C LEU A 12 33.40 -13.59 31.65
N ILE A 13 32.86 -14.71 31.16
CA ILE A 13 31.75 -15.56 31.64
C ILE A 13 30.34 -14.99 31.29
N ILE A 14 29.34 -15.66 30.69
CA ILE A 14 28.87 -17.06 30.74
C ILE A 14 28.12 -17.45 29.44
N THR A 15 28.40 -18.68 29.00
CA THR A 15 27.66 -19.59 28.10
C THR A 15 26.14 -19.66 28.31
N GLY A 16 25.35 -19.68 27.24
CA GLY A 16 23.92 -19.97 27.34
C GLY A 16 23.24 -20.21 26.00
N LEU A 17 23.65 -21.28 25.31
CA LEU A 17 22.95 -21.82 24.15
C LEU A 17 21.66 -22.52 24.64
N ALA A 18 20.50 -21.92 24.39
CA ALA A 18 19.20 -22.58 24.57
C ALA A 18 18.46 -22.59 23.24
N LEU A 19 18.64 -23.67 22.48
CA LEU A 19 17.74 -24.06 21.40
C LEU A 19 16.40 -24.47 22.00
N LEU A 20 15.34 -23.73 21.68
CA LEU A 20 13.96 -24.17 21.87
C LEU A 20 13.28 -24.21 20.49
N PRO A 21 12.79 -25.37 20.03
CA PRO A 21 11.86 -25.42 18.91
C PRO A 21 10.44 -25.10 19.39
N PRO A 22 9.69 -24.20 18.72
CA PRO A 22 8.26 -24.09 18.94
C PRO A 22 7.53 -25.19 18.16
N THR A 23 7.10 -26.24 18.85
CA THR A 23 6.08 -27.16 18.35
C THR A 23 4.72 -26.48 18.43
N PHE A 24 4.30 -25.81 17.36
CA PHE A 24 2.90 -25.46 17.15
C PHE A 24 2.19 -26.61 16.44
N ALA A 25 1.42 -27.37 17.22
CA ALA A 25 0.44 -28.31 16.71
C ALA A 25 -0.72 -27.55 16.07
N LEU A 26 -0.83 -27.64 14.75
CA LEU A 26 -1.96 -27.13 13.98
C LEU A 26 -3.24 -27.92 14.32
N LYS A 27 -4.21 -27.19 14.85
CA LYS A 27 -5.56 -27.64 15.17
C LYS A 27 -6.37 -27.73 13.86
N LEU A 28 -6.53 -28.94 13.33
CA LEU A 28 -7.46 -29.24 12.23
C LEU A 28 -8.90 -29.19 12.74
N THR A 29 -9.53 -28.03 12.61
CA THR A 29 -10.98 -27.87 12.74
C THR A 29 -11.61 -28.23 11.40
N GLN A 30 -12.13 -29.45 11.30
CA GLN A 30 -12.99 -29.89 10.21
C GLN A 30 -14.43 -29.45 10.50
N ASN A 31 -14.95 -28.50 9.73
CA ASN A 31 -16.40 -28.30 9.57
C ASN A 31 -16.81 -28.84 8.20
N PRO A 32 -17.61 -29.92 8.12
CA PRO A 32 -18.24 -30.33 6.89
C PRO A 32 -19.57 -29.58 6.74
N PHE A 33 -19.54 -28.40 6.14
CA PHE A 33 -20.76 -27.85 5.53
C PHE A 33 -20.97 -28.58 4.20
N SER A 34 -21.75 -29.65 4.30
CA SER A 34 -22.31 -30.42 3.19
C SER A 34 -23.30 -29.55 2.41
N ARG A 35 -22.97 -29.21 1.17
CA ARG A 35 -23.93 -28.80 0.14
C ARG A 35 -23.54 -29.40 -1.20
N SER A 36 -24.20 -30.50 -1.52
CA SER A 36 -24.75 -30.88 -2.82
C SER A 36 -24.06 -30.31 -4.07
N ALA A 37 -23.25 -31.13 -4.74
CA ALA A 37 -22.96 -30.96 -6.16
C ALA A 37 -22.76 -32.32 -6.84
N PHE A 38 -23.87 -32.78 -7.43
CA PHE A 38 -23.98 -33.43 -8.73
C PHE A 38 -22.80 -34.27 -9.24
N LEU A 39 -23.06 -35.58 -9.31
CA LEU A 39 -22.41 -36.56 -10.18
C LEU A 39 -22.14 -36.01 -11.59
N ARG A 40 -20.88 -36.06 -12.03
CA ARG A 40 -20.54 -36.39 -13.43
C ARG A 40 -19.21 -37.14 -13.49
N LYS A 41 -19.23 -38.15 -14.35
CA LYS A 41 -18.39 -39.34 -14.39
C LYS A 41 -17.40 -39.21 -15.55
N GLY A 42 -16.12 -39.50 -15.29
CA GLY A 42 -15.18 -40.02 -16.28
C GLY A 42 -14.13 -39.06 -16.83
N GLY A 43 -12.87 -39.52 -16.80
CA GLY A 43 -11.82 -39.10 -17.75
C GLY A 43 -10.59 -38.48 -17.12
N ALA A 44 -9.61 -39.31 -16.76
CA ALA A 44 -8.26 -38.90 -16.43
C ALA A 44 -7.55 -38.22 -17.61
N SER A 45 -6.88 -37.10 -17.38
CA SER A 45 -5.53 -36.86 -17.91
C SER A 45 -4.87 -35.71 -17.17
N CYS A 46 -3.72 -36.00 -16.59
CA CYS A 46 -2.89 -35.09 -15.85
C CYS A 46 -2.13 -34.18 -16.82
N VAL A 47 -2.46 -32.89 -16.85
CA VAL A 47 -1.55 -31.84 -17.33
C VAL A 47 -1.64 -30.71 -16.31
N GLY A 48 -0.52 -30.45 -15.63
CA GLY A 48 -0.40 -29.46 -14.58
C GLY A 48 -0.74 -28.06 -15.11
N VAL A 49 -1.91 -27.57 -14.72
CA VAL A 49 -2.22 -26.15 -14.75
C VAL A 49 -1.63 -25.56 -13.48
N ILE A 50 -0.45 -24.97 -13.62
CA ILE A 50 0.04 -23.98 -12.67
C ILE A 50 -1.02 -22.87 -12.69
N LEU A 51 -1.84 -22.80 -11.64
CA LEU A 51 -2.67 -21.63 -11.36
C LEU A 51 -1.70 -20.47 -11.05
N GLN A 52 -1.28 -19.76 -12.09
CA GLN A 52 -0.87 -18.38 -11.95
C GLN A 52 -2.06 -17.62 -11.36
N PRO A 53 -1.92 -16.90 -10.23
CA PRO A 53 -2.88 -15.85 -9.93
C PRO A 53 -2.78 -14.85 -11.08
N SER A 54 -3.81 -14.82 -11.91
CA SER A 54 -3.91 -13.91 -13.03
C SER A 54 -3.93 -12.49 -12.48
N LEU A 55 -2.80 -11.80 -12.62
CA LEU A 55 -2.62 -10.34 -12.61
C LEU A 55 -3.38 -9.69 -13.78
N ALA A 56 -4.62 -10.12 -14.02
CA ALA A 56 -5.39 -9.84 -15.23
C ALA A 56 -6.54 -8.85 -15.01
N ASN A 57 -6.56 -8.11 -13.90
CA ASN A 57 -7.61 -7.09 -13.70
C ASN A 57 -7.10 -5.66 -13.44
N ALA A 58 -5.79 -5.41 -13.50
CA ALA A 58 -5.23 -4.05 -13.50
C ALA A 58 -4.68 -3.63 -14.89
N ALA A 59 -4.96 -4.42 -15.93
CA ALA A 59 -4.53 -4.13 -17.29
C ALA A 59 -5.52 -3.20 -17.99
N GLY A 60 -5.36 -1.90 -17.73
CA GLY A 60 -5.61 -0.85 -18.73
C GLY A 60 -7.07 -0.58 -19.07
N LYS A 61 -7.80 0.07 -18.17
CA LYS A 61 -8.75 1.09 -18.62
C LYS A 61 -7.88 2.14 -19.35
N LYS A 62 -7.99 2.21 -20.68
CA LYS A 62 -7.27 3.23 -21.47
C LYS A 62 -7.72 4.59 -20.95
N ASN A 63 -6.91 5.21 -20.10
CA ASN A 63 -7.08 6.60 -19.70
C ASN A 63 -6.95 7.45 -20.95
N SER A 64 -8.09 7.80 -21.52
CA SER A 64 -8.13 8.62 -22.71
C SER A 64 -7.79 10.04 -22.25
N ILE A 65 -6.73 10.64 -22.81
CA ILE A 65 -6.41 12.05 -22.55
C ILE A 65 -7.66 12.87 -22.92
N GLY A 66 -8.19 13.64 -21.99
CA GLY A 66 -9.44 14.40 -22.12
C GLY A 66 -10.67 13.74 -21.48
N GLU A 67 -10.55 12.57 -20.86
CA GLU A 67 -11.68 11.90 -20.20
C GLU A 67 -12.07 12.61 -18.89
N ILE A 68 -13.33 13.02 -18.79
CA ILE A 68 -13.91 13.57 -17.56
C ILE A 68 -14.14 12.42 -16.59
N THR A 69 -13.37 12.41 -15.51
CA THR A 69 -13.40 11.36 -14.49
C THR A 69 -13.91 11.93 -13.16
N PRO A 70 -14.90 11.29 -12.51
CA PRO A 70 -15.30 11.64 -11.15
C PRO A 70 -14.16 11.44 -10.15
N ALA A 71 -14.05 12.31 -9.15
CA ALA A 71 -13.03 12.19 -8.10
C ALA A 71 -13.19 10.93 -7.26
N SER A 72 -14.42 10.41 -7.10
CA SER A 72 -14.67 9.12 -6.45
C SER A 72 -13.98 7.95 -7.17
N GLN A 73 -13.98 7.92 -8.51
CA GLN A 73 -13.29 6.88 -9.26
C GLN A 73 -11.75 6.97 -9.07
N LEU A 74 -11.21 8.19 -8.99
CA LEU A 74 -9.78 8.39 -8.70
C LEU A 74 -9.40 7.95 -7.29
N PHE A 75 -10.32 8.14 -6.34
CA PHE A 75 -10.16 7.65 -4.98
C PHE A 75 -10.17 6.12 -4.92
N ASP A 76 -11.10 5.45 -5.62
CA ASP A 76 -11.12 3.98 -5.70
C ASP A 76 -9.80 3.43 -6.30
N GLU A 77 -9.30 4.05 -7.38
CA GLU A 77 -8.02 3.67 -8.00
C GLU A 77 -6.83 3.86 -7.05
N LEU A 78 -6.91 4.82 -6.10
CA LEU A 78 -5.90 5.02 -5.08
C LEU A 78 -5.94 3.91 -4.01
N VAL A 79 -7.13 3.51 -3.57
CA VAL A 79 -7.32 2.40 -2.63
C VAL A 79 -6.78 1.10 -3.23
N ASP A 80 -7.09 0.85 -4.51
CA ASP A 80 -6.57 -0.30 -5.25
C ASP A 80 -5.04 -0.26 -5.39
N LEU A 81 -4.47 0.92 -5.64
CA LEU A 81 -3.02 1.06 -5.70
C LEU A 81 -2.36 0.74 -4.36
N LYS A 82 -2.93 1.19 -3.23
CA LYS A 82 -2.42 0.87 -1.89
C LYS A 82 -2.36 -0.65 -1.69
N ALA A 83 -3.45 -1.34 -2.01
CA ALA A 83 -3.50 -2.81 -1.91
C ALA A 83 -2.44 -3.47 -2.82
N GLN A 84 -2.29 -3.01 -4.06
CA GLN A 84 -1.25 -3.55 -4.95
C GLN A 84 0.17 -3.34 -4.42
N VAL A 85 0.46 -2.19 -3.82
CA VAL A 85 1.77 -1.92 -3.20
C VAL A 85 2.00 -2.80 -1.96
N HIS A 86 0.97 -3.03 -1.15
CA HIS A 86 1.00 -3.99 -0.03
C HIS A 86 1.36 -5.40 -0.50
N GLU A 87 0.79 -5.83 -1.64
CA GLU A 87 1.08 -7.11 -2.30
C GLU A 87 2.44 -7.13 -3.05
N GLY A 88 3.20 -6.03 -3.00
CA GLY A 88 4.57 -5.96 -3.52
C GLY A 88 4.71 -5.31 -4.90
N LEU A 89 3.72 -4.57 -5.40
CA LEU A 89 3.90 -3.70 -6.58
C LEU A 89 4.89 -2.58 -6.26
N LYS A 90 5.90 -2.37 -7.12
CA LYS A 90 6.98 -1.39 -6.89
C LYS A 90 7.38 -0.66 -8.17
N GLY A 91 8.05 0.48 -8.02
CA GLY A 91 8.77 1.16 -9.10
C GLY A 91 7.88 1.90 -10.11
N SER A 92 8.23 1.83 -11.39
CA SER A 92 7.58 2.62 -12.47
C SER A 92 6.07 2.43 -12.58
N PRO A 93 5.50 1.21 -12.41
CA PRO A 93 4.06 1.02 -12.39
C PRO A 93 3.34 1.88 -11.32
N VAL A 94 3.88 1.93 -10.10
CA VAL A 94 3.31 2.72 -9.00
C VAL A 94 3.35 4.20 -9.36
N LYS A 95 4.52 4.70 -9.77
CA LYS A 95 4.69 6.10 -10.19
C LYS A 95 3.71 6.51 -11.29
N ARG A 96 3.47 5.63 -12.27
CA ARG A 96 2.52 5.86 -13.36
C ARG A 96 1.09 5.96 -12.85
N VAL A 97 0.66 5.06 -11.97
CA VAL A 97 -0.69 5.11 -11.39
C VAL A 97 -0.84 6.39 -10.57
N VAL A 98 0.11 6.71 -9.69
CA VAL A 98 0.11 7.95 -8.89
C VAL A 98 -0.04 9.20 -9.76
N GLY A 99 0.74 9.32 -10.85
CA GLY A 99 0.62 10.46 -11.78
C GLY A 99 -0.73 10.53 -12.49
N ASN A 100 -1.35 9.39 -12.75
CA ASN A 100 -2.66 9.30 -13.41
C ASN A 100 -3.84 9.43 -12.44
N THR A 101 -3.63 9.26 -11.13
CA THR A 101 -4.68 9.27 -10.12
C THR A 101 -4.57 10.44 -9.16
N LEU A 102 -3.49 10.45 -8.38
CA LEU A 102 -3.28 11.38 -7.27
C LEU A 102 -3.13 12.83 -7.74
N GLU A 103 -2.43 13.06 -8.84
CA GLU A 103 -2.24 14.41 -9.36
C GLU A 103 -3.54 15.03 -9.91
N PRO A 104 -4.34 14.36 -10.78
CA PRO A 104 -5.65 14.86 -11.18
C PRO A 104 -6.60 15.05 -10.00
N LEU A 105 -6.59 14.13 -9.03
CA LEU A 105 -7.39 14.22 -7.82
C LEU A 105 -7.03 15.46 -7.01
N GLN A 106 -5.74 15.65 -6.70
CA GLN A 106 -5.26 16.83 -5.96
C GLN A 106 -5.65 18.13 -6.64
N ARG A 107 -5.49 18.23 -7.96
CA ARG A 107 -5.91 19.41 -8.73
C ARG A 107 -7.41 19.65 -8.63
N ALA A 108 -8.23 18.60 -8.63
CA ALA A 108 -9.67 18.71 -8.49
C ALA A 108 -10.04 19.24 -7.10
N LEU A 109 -9.45 18.68 -6.03
CA LEU A 109 -9.72 19.10 -4.67
C LEU A 109 -9.27 20.54 -4.41
N GLU A 110 -8.06 20.93 -4.86
CA GLU A 110 -7.52 22.28 -4.69
C GLU A 110 -8.34 23.35 -5.42
N LYS A 111 -8.88 23.03 -6.60
CA LYS A 111 -9.60 23.99 -7.45
C LYS A 111 -11.10 24.06 -7.19
N ASN A 112 -11.62 23.25 -6.27
CA ASN A 112 -13.05 23.28 -5.95
C ASN A 112 -13.42 24.62 -5.28
N PRO A 113 -14.22 25.47 -5.93
CA PRO A 113 -14.58 26.78 -5.37
C PRO A 113 -15.51 26.67 -4.16
N ASN A 114 -16.12 25.52 -3.94
CA ASN A 114 -17.07 25.29 -2.86
C ASN A 114 -16.43 24.69 -1.60
N ASN A 115 -15.09 24.62 -1.55
CA ASN A 115 -14.40 24.06 -0.40
C ASN A 115 -14.75 24.81 0.90
N SER A 116 -15.13 24.04 1.92
CA SER A 116 -15.11 24.51 3.29
C SER A 116 -13.66 24.76 3.75
N ILE A 117 -13.48 25.40 4.91
CA ILE A 117 -12.15 25.57 5.52
C ILE A 117 -11.51 24.20 5.78
N ALA A 118 -12.28 23.24 6.31
CA ALA A 118 -11.79 21.89 6.62
C ALA A 118 -11.44 21.10 5.35
N ALA A 119 -12.22 21.26 4.28
CA ALA A 119 -11.93 20.64 2.98
C ALA A 119 -10.68 21.24 2.34
N THR A 120 -10.47 22.56 2.48
CA THR A 120 -9.25 23.24 2.04
C THR A 120 -8.02 22.70 2.78
N THR A 121 -8.12 22.52 4.10
CA THR A 121 -7.05 21.92 4.90
C THR A 121 -6.76 20.50 4.44
N SER A 122 -7.79 19.66 4.22
CA SER A 122 -7.61 18.28 3.74
C SER A 122 -6.96 18.25 2.35
N ALA A 123 -7.32 19.16 1.44
CA ALA A 123 -6.64 19.28 0.14
C ALA A 123 -5.15 19.68 0.30
N LEU A 124 -4.81 20.55 1.24
CA LEU A 124 -3.42 20.91 1.52
C LEU A 124 -2.63 19.76 2.18
N GLU A 125 -3.26 19.02 3.09
CA GLU A 125 -2.70 17.80 3.72
C GLU A 125 -2.38 16.76 2.65
N LEU A 126 -3.29 16.52 1.69
CA LEU A 126 -3.06 15.60 0.58
C LEU A 126 -1.82 15.98 -0.22
N LYS A 127 -1.62 17.26 -0.50
CA LYS A 127 -0.39 17.78 -1.14
C LYS A 127 0.89 17.41 -0.38
N GLY A 128 0.83 17.43 0.96
CA GLY A 128 1.91 16.99 1.84
C GLY A 128 2.22 15.51 1.63
N HIS A 129 1.21 14.65 1.73
CA HIS A 129 1.35 13.21 1.51
C HIS A 129 1.86 12.87 0.11
N MET A 130 1.48 13.64 -0.93
CA MET A 130 2.03 13.48 -2.28
C MET A 130 3.55 13.70 -2.34
N ARG A 131 4.08 14.66 -1.56
CA ARG A 131 5.53 14.92 -1.50
C ARG A 131 6.27 13.79 -0.80
N GLU A 132 5.72 13.31 0.30
CA GLU A 132 6.28 12.17 1.04
C GLU A 132 6.27 10.90 0.19
N LEU A 133 5.18 10.66 -0.54
CA LEU A 133 5.06 9.56 -1.49
C LEU A 133 6.10 9.68 -2.61
N ALA A 134 6.27 10.86 -3.21
CA ALA A 134 7.27 11.09 -4.25
C ALA A 134 8.70 10.87 -3.73
N GLN A 135 8.98 11.31 -2.49
CA GLN A 135 10.26 11.07 -1.84
C GLN A 135 10.49 9.58 -1.59
N ALA A 136 9.51 8.87 -1.03
CA ALA A 136 9.60 7.44 -0.75
C ALA A 136 9.82 6.62 -2.03
N MET A 137 9.08 6.91 -3.11
CA MET A 137 9.26 6.26 -4.41
C MET A 137 10.63 6.57 -5.06
N GLY A 138 11.27 7.67 -4.67
CA GLY A 138 12.58 8.10 -5.16
C GLY A 138 13.76 7.62 -4.32
N GLU A 139 13.54 6.90 -3.22
CA GLU A 139 14.63 6.38 -2.39
C GLU A 139 15.49 5.37 -3.18
N PRO A 140 16.83 5.42 -3.07
CA PRO A 140 17.72 4.50 -3.76
C PRO A 140 17.47 3.05 -3.35
N ASP A 141 17.82 2.12 -4.24
CA ASP A 141 17.71 0.67 -4.03
C ASP A 141 16.29 0.18 -3.69
N ASN A 142 15.26 0.97 -3.97
CA ASN A 142 13.87 0.73 -3.58
C ASN A 142 13.66 0.67 -2.05
N ASN A 143 14.50 1.35 -1.27
CA ASN A 143 14.37 1.39 0.19
C ASN A 143 13.00 1.92 0.66
N GLY A 144 12.36 2.79 -0.11
CA GLY A 144 11.00 3.26 0.19
C GLY A 144 9.92 2.17 0.13
N TYR A 145 10.21 1.05 -0.53
CA TYR A 145 9.34 -0.13 -0.63
C TYR A 145 9.79 -1.30 0.25
N GLY A 146 10.78 -1.09 1.13
CA GLY A 146 11.16 -2.06 2.16
C GLY A 146 10.22 -1.96 3.36
N ILE A 147 10.04 -3.07 4.09
CA ILE A 147 9.14 -3.13 5.26
C ILE A 147 9.38 -1.94 6.18
N TYR A 148 8.29 -1.26 6.52
CA TYR A 148 8.31 -0.07 7.37
C TYR A 148 7.40 -0.29 8.57
N VAL A 149 7.89 0.01 9.78
CA VAL A 149 7.08 0.00 10.99
C VAL A 149 6.84 1.44 11.42
N SER A 150 5.58 1.85 11.49
CA SER A 150 5.21 3.18 11.96
C SER A 150 5.63 3.37 13.40
N LYS A 151 6.30 4.49 13.68
CA LYS A 151 6.75 4.85 15.04
C LYS A 151 5.59 5.22 15.97
N SER A 152 4.47 5.70 15.41
CA SER A 152 3.32 6.17 16.20
C SER A 152 2.33 5.06 16.48
N THR A 153 2.07 4.18 15.52
CA THR A 153 1.05 3.13 15.63
C THR A 153 1.62 1.74 15.85
N ASN A 154 2.93 1.53 15.65
CA ASN A 154 3.57 0.22 15.58
C ASN A 154 3.00 -0.71 14.50
N TYR A 155 2.22 -0.16 13.56
CA TYR A 155 1.72 -0.92 12.41
C TYR A 155 2.84 -1.15 11.39
N GLU A 156 2.89 -2.36 10.85
CA GLU A 156 3.85 -2.77 9.84
C GLU A 156 3.26 -2.65 8.43
N TYR A 157 3.98 -1.98 7.53
CA TYR A 157 3.66 -1.77 6.14
C TYR A 157 4.62 -2.60 5.28
N SER A 158 4.12 -3.66 4.64
CA SER A 158 4.92 -4.57 3.80
C SER A 158 5.42 -3.89 2.52
N GLY A 159 4.64 -2.95 1.98
CA GLY A 159 4.98 -2.07 0.87
C GLY A 159 5.77 -0.82 1.29
N GLY A 160 6.15 -0.72 2.56
CA GLY A 160 7.09 0.25 3.09
C GLY A 160 6.53 1.65 3.28
N LYS A 161 7.44 2.65 3.20
CA LYS A 161 7.07 4.07 3.30
C LYS A 161 6.13 4.51 2.18
N VAL A 162 6.22 3.88 1.01
CA VAL A 162 5.29 4.14 -0.11
C VAL A 162 3.87 3.74 0.27
N GLU A 163 3.68 2.54 0.84
CA GLU A 163 2.37 2.10 1.31
C GLU A 163 1.84 3.01 2.41
N ARG A 164 2.68 3.40 3.38
CA ARG A 164 2.29 4.34 4.44
C ARG A 164 1.81 5.68 3.88
N ALA A 165 2.56 6.27 2.94
CA ALA A 165 2.18 7.55 2.34
C ALA A 165 0.90 7.44 1.50
N LEU A 166 0.69 6.30 0.82
CA LEU A 166 -0.56 6.01 0.11
C LEU A 166 -1.75 5.88 1.08
N GLU A 167 -1.56 5.25 2.24
CA GLU A 167 -2.59 5.19 3.26
C GLU A 167 -3.02 6.56 3.74
N GLU A 168 -2.07 7.44 4.08
CA GLU A 168 -2.39 8.79 4.52
C GLU A 168 -3.09 9.62 3.43
N ALA A 169 -2.70 9.42 2.17
CA ALA A 169 -3.39 10.02 1.03
C ALA A 169 -4.84 9.50 0.89
N VAL A 170 -5.08 8.20 1.10
CA VAL A 170 -6.41 7.60 1.12
C VAL A 170 -7.24 8.18 2.26
N GLU A 171 -6.72 8.19 3.49
CA GLU A 171 -7.44 8.71 4.66
C GLU A 171 -7.81 10.18 4.49
N THR A 172 -6.87 10.99 4.00
CA THR A 172 -7.09 12.41 3.75
C THR A 172 -8.12 12.66 2.64
N THR A 173 -8.07 11.87 1.57
CA THR A 173 -9.07 11.95 0.50
C THR A 173 -10.44 11.53 1.00
N GLN A 174 -10.53 10.44 1.78
CA GLN A 174 -11.80 9.99 2.38
C GLN A 174 -12.39 11.07 3.28
N LYS A 175 -11.56 11.71 4.12
CA LYS A 175 -11.97 12.83 4.97
C LYS A 175 -12.52 13.99 4.14
N TYR A 176 -11.82 14.39 3.08
CA TYR A 176 -12.32 15.40 2.14
C TYR A 176 -13.68 14.99 1.53
N CYS A 177 -13.80 13.75 1.05
CA CYS A 177 -15.02 13.24 0.42
C CYS A 177 -16.20 13.02 1.39
N ASN A 178 -15.95 13.00 2.70
CA ASN A 178 -17.01 12.99 3.70
C ASN A 178 -17.55 14.41 3.96
N GLU A 179 -16.71 15.43 3.78
CA GLU A 179 -17.10 16.84 3.93
C GLU A 179 -17.69 17.41 2.64
N MET A 180 -17.20 16.93 1.49
CA MET A 180 -17.56 17.37 0.15
C MET A 180 -18.05 16.18 -0.66
N ASP A 181 -19.11 16.32 -1.46
CA ASP A 181 -19.55 15.24 -2.34
C ASP A 181 -18.58 15.04 -3.52
N CYS A 182 -17.63 14.11 -3.37
CA CYS A 182 -16.66 13.74 -4.41
C CYS A 182 -17.30 13.16 -5.68
N GLY A 183 -18.57 12.72 -5.64
CA GLY A 183 -19.33 12.30 -6.82
C GLY A 183 -19.69 13.47 -7.74
N GLN A 184 -19.70 14.71 -7.21
CA GLN A 184 -19.96 15.94 -7.96
C GLN A 184 -18.68 16.64 -8.41
N LEU A 185 -17.51 16.11 -8.05
CA LEU A 185 -16.22 16.67 -8.41
C LEU A 185 -15.66 15.91 -9.62
N PHE A 186 -15.37 16.64 -10.69
CA PHE A 186 -14.88 16.05 -11.93
C PHE A 186 -13.51 16.62 -12.29
N THR A 187 -12.68 15.80 -12.91
CA THR A 187 -11.36 16.20 -13.40
C THR A 187 -11.07 15.58 -14.75
N VAL A 188 -10.16 16.21 -15.50
CA VAL A 188 -9.75 15.77 -16.83
C VAL A 188 -8.40 15.07 -16.70
N ARG A 189 -8.31 13.86 -17.25
CA ARG A 189 -7.06 13.07 -17.34
C ARG A 189 -6.23 13.43 -18.57
#